data_AF-A0A7S1RVS0-F1
#
_entry.id   AF-A0A7S1RVS0-F1
#
_cell.length_a   1.000
_cell.length_b   1.000
_cell.length_c   1.000
_cell.angle_alpha   90.00
_cell.angle_beta   90.00
_cell.angle_gamma   90.00
#
_symmetry.space_group_name_H-M   'P 1'
#
loop_
_entity.id
_entity.type
_entity.pdbx_description
1 polymer ?
#
loop_
_entity_poly.entity_id
_entity_poly.type
_entity_poly.pdbx_seq_one_letter_code
_entity_poly.pdbx_strand_id
1 'polypeptide(L)'
;ASPGGGTPPPPPEAKDNDVHCWLVTPSSGEEAGLVRAHYDRGRHVFSCKSWAVFTDRDALEPVSPVTNIGPVESKDGPWGSVLDAEVYARAWDAMIADKRYQRHPWTLKVAPSTAFFPWRLAARVRGLNPDQPWFLENDGMLQAPIEVFSRGAVNLYAAQAKQKCTNAGAKGGQEDFFLDYCMHTLGATPRADEHHLVSCGDPDHCRDRRVLAVEPFKTSALYDDCVEAARESEEEEAKDEGLVGFCCLWGTDCFSCPAGNRPSNDTYCGKNPDRCSSCGERAKWCQPPPEPLKCGDRRIMTLYHQTSNPICDIIIGSNFKVGQVGWCGGGIYFAVSAQATNNKCIGPQSNKGCILQVKVDVGRTTLKGKDCNRSMLGKDVLAAGYDSVSFDPSDGQEYAIYRNSQVLSMRRYGWWLPDAQVHGAYWAVPGR
;
A
#
# COMPACT_ATOMS: atom_id res chain seq x y z
N ALA A 1 -7.15 20.21 43.80
CA ALA A 1 -6.31 19.34 42.96
C ALA A 1 -6.46 19.81 41.52
N SER A 2 -5.43 20.46 40.97
CA SER A 2 -5.42 20.90 39.58
C SER A 2 -5.18 19.69 38.66
N PRO A 3 -5.98 19.47 37.60
CA PRO A 3 -5.70 18.42 36.64
C PRO A 3 -4.50 18.84 35.77
N GLY A 4 -3.50 17.97 35.70
CA GLY A 4 -2.23 18.22 35.03
C GLY A 4 -2.40 18.50 33.54
N GLY A 5 -1.83 19.62 33.10
CA GLY A 5 -1.67 19.96 31.70
C GLY A 5 -0.66 19.00 31.05
N GLY A 6 -1.16 18.03 30.28
CA GLY A 6 -0.34 17.30 29.33
C GLY A 6 0.13 18.25 28.24
N THR A 7 1.44 18.45 28.14
CA THR A 7 2.08 19.11 27.01
C THR A 7 1.70 18.40 25.70
N PRO A 8 1.33 19.11 24.62
CA PRO A 8 1.10 18.49 23.33
C PRO A 8 2.35 17.70 22.89
N PRO A 9 2.19 16.58 22.15
CA PRO A 9 3.34 15.84 21.65
C PRO A 9 4.20 16.76 20.78
N PRO A 10 5.54 16.66 20.88
CA PRO A 10 6.42 17.52 20.11
C PRO A 10 6.18 17.32 18.60
N PRO A 11 6.39 18.36 17.78
CA PRO A 11 6.42 18.20 16.33
C PRO A 11 7.44 17.09 15.96
N PRO A 12 7.23 16.38 14.84
CA PRO A 12 8.15 15.34 14.39
C PRO A 12 9.58 15.86 14.43
N GLU A 13 10.46 15.18 15.16
CA GLU A 13 11.85 15.63 15.28
C GLU A 13 12.51 15.52 13.90
N ALA A 14 13.40 16.45 13.55
CA ALA A 14 14.20 16.39 12.31
C ALA A 14 14.97 15.06 12.12
N LYS A 15 15.06 14.24 13.17
CA LYS A 15 15.61 12.88 13.18
C LYS A 15 14.74 11.86 12.44
N ASP A 16 13.42 12.03 12.36
CA ASP A 16 12.56 11.03 11.69
C ASP A 16 12.68 11.06 10.16
N ASN A 17 13.22 12.15 9.61
CA ASN A 17 13.62 12.25 8.20
C ASN A 17 15.06 11.79 7.95
N ASP A 18 15.79 11.38 9.00
CA ASP A 18 17.11 10.78 8.88
C ASP A 18 16.96 9.30 8.49
N VAL A 19 17.06 9.03 7.19
CA VAL A 19 16.73 7.73 6.61
C VAL A 19 17.91 7.09 5.89
N HIS A 20 18.01 5.77 6.03
CA HIS A 20 18.84 4.94 5.16
C HIS A 20 17.97 4.35 4.04
N CYS A 21 18.26 4.67 2.79
CA CYS A 21 17.46 4.19 1.65
C CYS A 21 18.28 3.28 0.74
N TRP A 22 17.66 2.26 0.18
CA TRP A 22 18.37 1.40 -0.76
C TRP A 22 17.47 0.90 -1.88
N LEU A 23 18.11 0.53 -2.99
CA LEU A 23 17.43 -0.03 -4.16
C LEU A 23 18.25 -1.19 -4.76
N VAL A 24 17.56 -1.99 -5.57
CA VAL A 24 18.17 -3.00 -6.44
C VAL A 24 17.95 -2.54 -7.88
N THR A 25 18.94 -2.73 -8.75
CA THR A 25 18.81 -2.45 -10.18
C THR A 25 19.79 -3.27 -11.03
N PRO A 26 19.47 -3.66 -12.27
CA PRO A 26 20.48 -4.20 -13.18
C PRO A 26 21.54 -3.15 -13.50
N SER A 27 22.73 -3.60 -13.87
CA SER A 27 23.86 -2.76 -14.24
C SER A 27 23.69 -2.08 -15.62
N SER A 28 22.71 -2.52 -16.40
CA SER A 28 22.41 -2.04 -17.76
C SER A 28 20.91 -2.03 -18.06
N GLY A 29 20.52 -1.46 -19.21
CA GLY A 29 19.12 -1.34 -19.60
C GLY A 29 18.42 -0.06 -19.13
N GLU A 30 17.12 0.02 -19.36
CA GLU A 30 16.31 1.22 -19.09
C GLU A 30 16.26 1.57 -17.59
N GLU A 31 16.10 0.57 -16.73
CA GLU A 31 16.06 0.78 -15.28
C GLU A 31 17.40 1.32 -14.75
N ALA A 32 18.52 0.76 -15.22
CA ALA A 32 19.84 1.28 -14.92
C ALA A 32 20.01 2.74 -15.41
N GLY A 33 19.47 3.07 -16.58
CA GLY A 33 19.42 4.44 -17.10
C GLY A 33 18.63 5.38 -16.20
N LEU A 34 17.50 4.92 -15.68
CA LEU A 34 16.68 5.67 -14.73
C LEU A 34 17.41 5.91 -13.40
N VAL A 35 18.08 4.90 -12.84
CA VAL A 35 18.88 5.03 -11.61
C VAL A 35 20.05 6.01 -11.80
N ARG A 36 20.75 5.97 -12.94
CA ARG A 36 21.78 6.98 -13.26
C ARG A 36 21.20 8.39 -13.29
N ALA A 37 20.03 8.57 -13.90
CA ALA A 37 19.34 9.86 -13.90
C ALA A 37 18.90 10.32 -12.51
N HIS A 38 18.58 9.41 -11.59
CA HIS A 38 18.33 9.75 -10.18
C HIS A 38 19.61 10.18 -9.46
N TYR A 39 20.72 9.49 -9.70
CA TYR A 39 22.03 9.82 -9.12
C TYR A 39 22.50 11.21 -9.56
N ASP A 40 22.49 11.49 -10.87
CA ASP A 40 22.92 12.76 -11.43
C ASP A 40 22.12 13.96 -10.90
N ARG A 41 20.85 13.74 -10.56
CA ARG A 41 19.93 14.76 -10.03
C ARG A 41 19.85 14.78 -8.50
N GLY A 42 20.56 13.91 -7.78
CA GLY A 42 20.53 13.85 -6.32
C GLY A 42 19.13 13.59 -5.72
N ARG A 43 18.32 12.76 -6.39
CA ARG A 43 16.91 12.47 -6.02
C ARG A 43 16.69 10.98 -5.70
N HIS A 44 15.46 10.57 -5.40
CA HIS A 44 15.13 9.19 -5.01
C HIS A 44 15.95 8.78 -3.76
N VAL A 45 16.53 7.58 -3.69
CA VAL A 45 17.38 7.11 -2.58
C VAL A 45 18.60 8.01 -2.39
N PHE A 46 19.07 8.70 -3.44
CA PHE A 46 20.22 9.61 -3.35
C PHE A 46 19.92 10.92 -2.62
N SER A 47 18.64 11.21 -2.37
CA SER A 47 18.23 12.31 -1.49
C SER A 47 18.21 11.93 0.00
N CYS A 48 18.37 10.64 0.33
CA CYS A 48 18.43 10.16 1.70
C CYS A 48 19.78 10.47 2.35
N LYS A 49 19.80 10.58 3.68
CA LYS A 49 21.02 10.84 4.47
C LYS A 49 22.09 9.78 4.28
N SER A 50 21.67 8.54 4.07
CA SER A 50 22.52 7.42 3.74
C SER A 50 21.82 6.56 2.71
N TRP A 51 22.57 5.99 1.77
CA TRP A 51 21.99 5.18 0.71
C TRP A 51 22.86 4.03 0.25
N ALA A 52 22.25 2.98 -0.30
CA ALA A 52 22.95 1.86 -0.92
C ALA A 52 22.30 1.46 -2.25
N VAL A 53 23.12 1.03 -3.21
CA VAL A 53 22.67 0.51 -4.51
C VAL A 53 23.22 -0.89 -4.67
N PHE A 54 22.33 -1.87 -4.87
CA PHE A 54 22.68 -3.25 -5.14
C PHE A 54 22.41 -3.59 -6.60
N THR A 55 23.32 -4.34 -7.22
CA THR A 55 23.25 -4.62 -8.66
C THR A 55 23.93 -5.95 -9.01
N ASP A 56 23.93 -6.35 -10.28
CA ASP A 56 24.52 -7.61 -10.77
C ASP A 56 26.00 -7.52 -11.17
N ARG A 57 26.60 -6.33 -11.08
CA ARG A 57 28.01 -6.06 -11.42
C ARG A 57 28.67 -5.15 -10.40
N ASP A 58 30.00 -5.09 -10.40
CA ASP A 58 30.75 -4.24 -9.46
C ASP A 58 30.77 -2.74 -9.87
N ALA A 59 30.08 -2.36 -10.94
CA ALA A 59 30.07 -0.99 -11.45
C ALA A 59 28.73 -0.62 -12.10
N LEU A 60 28.27 0.62 -11.86
CA LEU A 60 27.11 1.25 -12.49
C LEU A 60 27.44 2.73 -12.75
N GLU A 61 28.49 3.02 -13.52
CA GLU A 61 28.94 4.42 -13.76
C GLU A 61 27.78 5.32 -14.25
N PRO A 62 27.62 6.56 -13.69
CA PRO A 62 28.48 7.20 -12.68
C PRO A 62 28.12 6.88 -11.22
N VAL A 63 27.14 6.01 -10.97
CA VAL A 63 26.69 5.64 -9.62
C VAL A 63 27.79 4.87 -8.90
N SER A 64 28.30 5.45 -7.82
CA SER A 64 29.34 4.85 -6.99
C SER A 64 29.25 5.33 -5.53
N PRO A 65 29.44 4.44 -4.53
CA PRO A 65 29.71 3.00 -4.66
C PRO A 65 28.44 2.17 -4.95
N VAL A 66 28.62 1.01 -5.57
CA VAL A 66 27.58 -0.04 -5.71
C VAL A 66 28.06 -1.37 -5.15
N THR A 67 27.11 -2.24 -4.78
CA THR A 67 27.40 -3.57 -4.26
C THR A 67 26.86 -4.64 -5.20
N ASN A 68 27.74 -5.52 -5.68
CA ASN A 68 27.37 -6.68 -6.49
C ASN A 68 26.73 -7.77 -5.61
N ILE A 69 25.49 -8.14 -5.93
CA ILE A 69 24.72 -9.19 -5.23
C ILE A 69 24.46 -10.42 -6.12
N GLY A 70 25.20 -10.52 -7.23
CA GLY A 70 24.97 -11.51 -8.29
C GLY A 70 23.79 -11.15 -9.19
N PRO A 71 23.34 -12.07 -10.05
CA PRO A 71 22.27 -11.81 -11.01
C PRO A 71 21.02 -11.24 -10.35
N VAL A 72 20.43 -10.20 -10.96
CA VAL A 72 19.19 -9.55 -10.50
C VAL A 72 18.02 -9.75 -11.47
N GLU A 73 18.22 -10.56 -12.52
CA GLU A 73 17.14 -10.98 -13.40
C GLU A 73 16.19 -11.92 -12.66
N SER A 74 14.90 -11.66 -12.79
CA SER A 74 13.82 -12.40 -12.14
C SER A 74 12.90 -13.00 -13.19
N LYS A 75 12.20 -14.08 -12.81
CA LYS A 75 11.25 -14.74 -13.71
C LYS A 75 9.91 -14.04 -13.63
N ASP A 76 9.25 -13.88 -14.77
CA ASP A 76 7.85 -13.51 -14.80
C ASP A 76 7.03 -14.60 -14.09
N GLY A 77 6.29 -14.17 -13.08
CA GLY A 77 5.25 -14.93 -12.44
C GLY A 77 3.94 -14.83 -13.23
N PRO A 78 2.93 -15.59 -12.81
CA PRO A 78 1.62 -15.53 -13.44
C PRO A 78 1.02 -14.10 -13.35
N TRP A 79 0.30 -13.66 -14.40
CA TRP A 79 -0.48 -12.39 -14.47
C TRP A 79 0.34 -11.11 -14.39
N GLY A 80 1.61 -11.20 -14.77
CA GLY A 80 2.52 -10.06 -14.79
C GLY A 80 3.18 -9.77 -13.45
N SER A 81 3.10 -10.70 -12.49
CA SER A 81 3.93 -10.64 -11.26
C SER A 81 5.40 -10.97 -11.58
N VAL A 82 6.32 -10.64 -10.67
CA VAL A 82 7.75 -10.93 -10.79
C VAL A 82 8.18 -11.80 -9.60
N LEU A 83 8.87 -12.91 -9.86
CA LEU A 83 9.36 -13.83 -8.81
C LEU A 83 10.81 -13.49 -8.46
N ASP A 84 10.99 -12.53 -7.55
CA ASP A 84 12.27 -11.88 -7.24
C ASP A 84 12.69 -11.98 -5.76
N ALA A 85 11.95 -12.70 -4.92
CA ALA A 85 12.24 -12.83 -3.49
C ALA A 85 13.70 -13.27 -3.19
N GLU A 86 14.29 -14.14 -4.00
CA GLU A 86 15.70 -14.55 -3.83
C GLU A 86 16.70 -13.42 -4.11
N VAL A 87 16.43 -12.56 -5.09
CA VAL A 87 17.26 -11.38 -5.41
C VAL A 87 17.25 -10.44 -4.20
N TYR A 88 16.06 -10.15 -3.68
CA TYR A 88 15.92 -9.25 -2.54
C TYR A 88 16.44 -9.85 -1.24
N ALA A 89 16.36 -11.17 -1.04
CA ALA A 89 17.00 -11.82 0.10
C ALA A 89 18.53 -11.60 0.10
N ARG A 90 19.18 -11.67 -1.08
CA ARG A 90 20.62 -11.35 -1.22
C ARG A 90 20.90 -9.86 -0.96
N ALA A 91 20.05 -8.97 -1.47
CA ALA A 91 20.17 -7.53 -1.23
C ALA A 91 20.06 -7.18 0.26
N TRP A 92 19.08 -7.78 0.96
CA TRP A 92 18.93 -7.63 2.41
C TRP A 92 20.15 -8.13 3.18
N ASP A 93 20.68 -9.30 2.82
CA ASP A 93 21.92 -9.83 3.42
C ASP A 93 23.10 -8.86 3.25
N ALA A 94 23.24 -8.26 2.07
CA ALA A 94 24.27 -7.27 1.78
C ALA A 94 24.07 -5.95 2.53
N MET A 95 22.85 -5.42 2.60
CA MET A 95 22.49 -4.21 3.36
C MET A 95 22.76 -4.37 4.86
N ILE A 96 22.41 -5.53 5.42
CA ILE A 96 22.65 -5.85 6.83
C ILE A 96 24.15 -5.97 7.12
N ALA A 97 24.91 -6.60 6.21
CA ALA A 97 26.36 -6.73 6.34
C ALA A 97 27.08 -5.37 6.34
N ASP A 98 26.56 -4.40 5.57
CA ASP A 98 27.08 -3.04 5.44
C ASP A 98 26.82 -2.18 6.70
N LYS A 99 25.77 -2.49 7.47
CA LYS A 99 25.43 -1.88 8.78
C LYS A 99 25.18 -0.36 8.78
N ARG A 100 25.21 0.35 7.64
CA ARG A 100 24.93 1.80 7.62
C ARG A 100 23.56 2.11 8.20
N TYR A 101 22.57 1.24 7.97
CA TYR A 101 21.21 1.36 8.52
C TYR A 101 21.16 1.55 10.04
N GLN A 102 22.13 1.03 10.80
CA GLN A 102 22.14 1.09 12.27
C GLN A 102 22.23 2.51 12.81
N ARG A 103 22.74 3.45 12.00
CA ARG A 103 22.88 4.87 12.37
C ARG A 103 21.61 5.69 12.12
N HIS A 104 20.61 5.12 11.47
CA HIS A 104 19.38 5.79 11.09
C HIS A 104 18.18 5.16 11.83
N PRO A 105 17.16 5.94 12.22
CA PRO A 105 15.95 5.40 12.83
C PRO A 105 15.10 4.55 11.88
N TRP A 106 15.15 4.84 10.58
CA TRP A 106 14.31 4.21 9.56
C TRP A 106 15.13 3.76 8.36
N THR A 107 14.75 2.62 7.81
CA THR A 107 15.33 2.01 6.61
C THR A 107 14.24 1.82 5.55
N LEU A 108 14.52 2.25 4.33
CA LEU A 108 13.58 2.18 3.23
C LEU A 108 14.18 1.43 2.05
N LYS A 109 13.47 0.41 1.57
CA LYS A 109 13.68 -0.15 0.23
C LYS A 109 12.79 0.60 -0.73
N VAL A 110 13.32 1.08 -1.85
CA VAL A 110 12.55 1.84 -2.85
C VAL A 110 12.85 1.31 -4.25
N ALA A 111 11.83 0.93 -5.01
CA ALA A 111 12.02 0.51 -6.40
C ALA A 111 12.44 1.70 -7.27
N PRO A 112 13.28 1.50 -8.32
CA PRO A 112 13.74 2.60 -9.18
C PRO A 112 12.63 3.43 -9.82
N SER A 113 11.49 2.81 -10.16
CA SER A 113 10.34 3.51 -10.76
C SER A 113 9.41 4.19 -9.74
N THR A 114 9.77 4.23 -8.46
CA THR A 114 8.93 4.81 -7.41
C THR A 114 9.40 6.22 -7.06
N ALA A 115 8.56 7.22 -7.30
CA ALA A 115 8.80 8.55 -6.76
C ALA A 115 8.56 8.52 -5.26
N PHE A 116 9.57 8.94 -4.50
CA PHE A 116 9.61 8.87 -3.05
C PHE A 116 10.14 10.17 -2.48
N PHE A 117 9.51 10.63 -1.40
CA PHE A 117 9.76 11.92 -0.78
C PHE A 117 10.18 11.74 0.70
N PRO A 118 11.50 11.69 1.02
CA PRO A 118 11.98 11.38 2.37
C PRO A 118 11.39 12.27 3.47
N TRP A 119 11.15 13.56 3.16
CA TRP A 119 10.62 14.52 4.12
C TRP A 119 9.16 14.23 4.54
N ARG A 120 8.42 13.46 3.75
CA ARG A 120 7.04 13.05 4.08
C ARG A 120 6.99 11.91 5.09
N LEU A 121 8.11 11.21 5.34
CA LEU A 121 8.15 10.04 6.22
C LEU A 121 7.83 10.39 7.69
N ALA A 122 8.35 11.51 8.21
CA ALA A 122 8.18 11.84 9.62
C ALA A 122 6.71 11.96 10.07
N ALA A 123 5.80 12.33 9.16
CA ALA A 123 4.36 12.34 9.44
C ALA A 123 3.78 10.92 9.59
N ARG A 124 4.31 9.95 8.83
CA ARG A 124 3.87 8.55 8.79
C ARG A 124 4.27 7.78 10.04
N VAL A 125 5.48 8.05 10.53
CA VAL A 125 6.11 7.33 11.65
C VAL A 125 5.99 8.05 12.99
N ARG A 126 5.23 9.15 13.03
CA ARG A 126 5.06 9.97 14.23
C ARG A 126 4.60 9.13 15.42
N GLY A 127 5.32 9.25 16.52
CA GLY A 127 5.00 8.56 17.78
C GLY A 127 5.46 7.11 17.84
N LEU A 128 6.10 6.58 16.80
CA LEU A 128 6.72 5.27 16.82
C LEU A 128 8.15 5.38 17.37
N ASN A 129 8.50 4.50 18.31
CA ASN A 129 9.88 4.35 18.73
C ASN A 129 10.65 3.52 17.68
N PRO A 130 11.67 4.08 16.99
CA PRO A 130 12.40 3.38 15.93
C PRO A 130 13.22 2.17 16.43
N ASP A 131 13.45 2.03 17.73
CA ASP A 131 14.12 0.86 18.30
C ASP A 131 13.18 -0.33 18.54
N GLN A 132 11.86 -0.10 18.48
CA GLN A 132 10.86 -1.17 18.46
C GLN A 132 10.66 -1.67 17.02
N PRO A 133 10.31 -2.95 16.81
CA PRO A 133 10.31 -3.55 15.48
C PRO A 133 9.04 -3.21 14.67
N TRP A 134 8.96 -1.98 14.16
CA TRP A 134 7.86 -1.51 13.32
C TRP A 134 8.17 -1.69 11.84
N PHE A 135 7.12 -1.98 11.07
CA PHE A 135 7.14 -1.84 9.62
C PHE A 135 5.81 -1.27 9.13
N LEU A 136 5.82 -0.54 8.03
CA LEU A 136 4.60 0.07 7.49
C LEU A 136 3.93 -0.85 6.48
N GLU A 137 2.60 -0.90 6.54
CA GLU A 137 1.75 -1.65 5.64
C GLU A 137 0.70 -0.73 5.03
N ASN A 138 0.38 -0.95 3.75
CA ASN A 138 -0.79 -0.36 3.10
C ASN A 138 -1.80 -1.47 2.81
N ASP A 139 -3.07 -1.23 3.12
CA ASP A 139 -4.14 -2.23 3.03
C ASP A 139 -3.78 -3.57 3.74
N GLY A 140 -3.05 -3.47 4.86
CA GLY A 140 -2.70 -4.61 5.71
C GLY A 140 -1.61 -5.54 5.18
N MET A 141 -0.77 -5.07 4.23
CA MET A 141 0.53 -5.71 3.99
C MET A 141 1.59 -4.72 3.51
N LEU A 142 2.83 -5.20 3.51
CA LEU A 142 3.95 -4.57 2.83
C LEU A 142 3.70 -4.43 1.31
N GLN A 143 4.27 -3.38 0.69
CA GLN A 143 4.15 -3.11 -0.75
C GLN A 143 5.55 -2.99 -1.36
N ALA A 144 5.88 -3.86 -2.33
CA ALA A 144 7.20 -3.93 -2.97
C ALA A 144 7.78 -2.58 -3.45
N PRO A 145 7.00 -1.65 -4.05
CA PRO A 145 7.57 -0.42 -4.60
C PRO A 145 8.22 0.49 -3.54
N ILE A 146 7.76 0.41 -2.29
CA ILE A 146 8.38 1.07 -1.14
C ILE A 146 8.10 0.29 0.15
N GLU A 147 9.16 -0.10 0.84
CA GLU A 147 9.06 -0.85 2.10
C GLU A 147 9.75 -0.06 3.21
N VAL A 148 9.04 0.19 4.31
CA VAL A 148 9.53 1.06 5.40
C VAL A 148 9.65 0.24 6.68
N PHE A 149 10.85 0.22 7.25
CA PHE A 149 11.18 -0.52 8.47
C PHE A 149 11.86 0.38 9.48
N SER A 150 11.52 0.20 10.75
CA SER A 150 12.30 0.80 11.83
C SER A 150 13.65 0.08 11.97
N ARG A 151 14.62 0.75 12.61
CA ARG A 151 15.88 0.13 13.02
C ARG A 151 15.67 -1.16 13.82
N GLY A 152 14.69 -1.16 14.72
CA GLY A 152 14.31 -2.34 15.49
C GLY A 152 13.87 -3.52 14.62
N ALA A 153 13.11 -3.27 13.54
CA ALA A 153 12.62 -4.31 12.65
C ALA A 153 13.76 -4.91 11.81
N VAL A 154 14.65 -4.06 11.30
CA VAL A 154 15.84 -4.53 10.58
C VAL A 154 16.77 -5.33 11.49
N ASN A 155 16.97 -4.90 12.75
CA ASN A 155 17.76 -5.65 13.72
C ASN A 155 17.14 -7.02 14.04
N LEU A 156 15.81 -7.07 14.17
CA LEU A 156 15.08 -8.32 14.38
C LEU A 156 15.27 -9.29 13.20
N TYR A 157 15.13 -8.78 11.98
CA TYR A 157 15.37 -9.55 10.74
C TYR A 157 16.81 -10.04 10.66
N ALA A 158 17.79 -9.17 10.84
CA ALA A 158 19.22 -9.51 10.82
C ALA A 158 19.58 -10.63 11.80
N ALA A 159 18.95 -10.65 12.98
CA ALA A 159 19.22 -11.65 14.01
C ALA A 159 18.60 -13.03 13.73
N GLN A 160 17.44 -13.08 13.06
CA GLN A 160 16.59 -14.29 13.08
C GLN A 160 16.13 -14.80 11.71
N ALA A 161 16.16 -13.98 10.65
CA ALA A 161 15.55 -14.33 9.37
C ALA A 161 16.15 -15.60 8.75
N LYS A 162 17.48 -15.77 8.81
CA LYS A 162 18.15 -16.97 8.26
C LYS A 162 17.64 -18.28 8.85
N GLN A 163 17.21 -18.27 10.11
CA GLN A 163 16.73 -19.45 10.82
C GLN A 163 15.22 -19.63 10.71
N LYS A 164 14.45 -18.52 10.78
CA LYS A 164 12.99 -18.56 10.92
C LYS A 164 12.24 -18.32 9.61
N CYS A 165 12.85 -17.66 8.63
CA CYS A 165 12.26 -17.41 7.33
C CYS A 165 12.67 -18.47 6.30
N THR A 166 12.30 -19.72 6.52
CA THR A 166 12.73 -20.85 5.66
C THR A 166 11.66 -21.33 4.67
N ASN A 167 10.48 -20.71 4.66
CA ASN A 167 9.38 -21.10 3.79
C ASN A 167 9.75 -20.99 2.31
N ALA A 168 9.84 -22.14 1.62
CA ALA A 168 10.20 -22.21 0.21
C ALA A 168 9.16 -21.55 -0.72
N GLY A 169 7.87 -21.59 -0.36
CA GLY A 169 6.81 -20.93 -1.12
C GLY A 169 6.90 -19.40 -1.06
N ALA A 170 7.27 -18.85 0.10
CA ALA A 170 7.55 -17.42 0.23
C ALA A 170 8.83 -17.03 -0.54
N LYS A 171 9.88 -17.85 -0.46
CA LYS A 171 11.15 -17.61 -1.16
C LYS A 171 11.05 -17.74 -2.69
N GLY A 172 10.09 -18.50 -3.20
CA GLY A 172 9.83 -18.63 -4.63
C GLY A 172 8.83 -17.61 -5.19
N GLY A 173 8.38 -16.65 -4.36
CA GLY A 173 7.36 -15.66 -4.70
C GLY A 173 7.92 -14.25 -5.01
N GLN A 174 7.04 -13.27 -4.87
CA GLN A 174 7.35 -11.82 -4.92
C GLN A 174 8.09 -11.38 -3.65
N GLU A 175 8.92 -10.34 -3.73
CA GLU A 175 9.74 -9.90 -2.60
C GLU A 175 8.92 -9.37 -1.44
N ASP A 176 7.87 -8.61 -1.71
CA ASP A 176 6.99 -8.04 -0.69
C ASP A 176 6.35 -9.12 0.15
N PHE A 177 5.87 -10.19 -0.49
CA PHE A 177 5.29 -11.35 0.17
C PHE A 177 6.31 -12.06 1.07
N PHE A 178 7.54 -12.22 0.60
CA PHE A 178 8.60 -12.84 1.39
C PHE A 178 8.96 -12.00 2.62
N LEU A 179 9.11 -10.68 2.46
CA LEU A 179 9.49 -9.80 3.56
C LEU A 179 8.35 -9.60 4.56
N ASP A 180 7.12 -9.46 4.09
CA ASP A 180 5.91 -9.43 4.92
C ASP A 180 5.81 -10.71 5.77
N TYR A 181 5.92 -11.88 5.13
CA TYR A 181 5.99 -13.18 5.80
C TYR A 181 7.02 -13.21 6.91
N CYS A 182 8.23 -12.76 6.58
CA CYS A 182 9.32 -12.72 7.54
C CYS A 182 9.03 -11.81 8.73
N MET A 183 8.61 -10.57 8.50
CA MET A 183 8.42 -9.61 9.58
C MET A 183 7.40 -10.10 10.59
N HIS A 184 6.27 -10.62 10.10
CA HIS A 184 5.27 -11.22 10.98
C HIS A 184 5.77 -12.49 11.68
N THR A 185 6.46 -13.40 10.96
CA THR A 185 7.02 -14.63 11.53
C THR A 185 8.00 -14.33 12.67
N LEU A 186 8.77 -13.24 12.54
CA LEU A 186 9.73 -12.80 13.54
C LEU A 186 9.09 -12.03 14.70
N GLY A 187 7.83 -11.61 14.56
CA GLY A 187 7.11 -10.84 15.58
C GLY A 187 7.34 -9.34 15.52
N ALA A 188 7.70 -8.79 14.35
CA ALA A 188 7.61 -7.36 14.11
C ALA A 188 6.15 -6.90 14.12
N THR A 189 5.92 -5.63 14.46
CA THR A 189 4.58 -5.05 14.58
C THR A 189 4.25 -4.23 13.32
N PRO A 190 3.20 -4.59 12.57
CA PRO A 190 2.75 -3.79 11.44
C PRO A 190 2.12 -2.47 11.91
N ARG A 191 2.30 -1.43 11.11
CA ARG A 191 1.61 -0.14 11.23
C ARG A 191 0.91 0.17 9.92
N ALA A 192 -0.42 0.19 9.95
CA ALA A 192 -1.21 0.60 8.80
C ALA A 192 -0.97 2.08 8.43
N ASP A 193 -0.78 2.34 7.15
CA ASP A 193 -0.65 3.67 6.54
C ASP A 193 -1.29 3.69 5.15
N GLU A 194 -2.53 4.21 5.09
CA GLU A 194 -3.33 4.29 3.86
C GLU A 194 -2.73 5.23 2.79
N HIS A 195 -1.77 6.09 3.16
CA HIS A 195 -1.10 7.00 2.23
C HIS A 195 0.36 6.60 1.97
N HIS A 196 0.70 5.34 2.25
CA HIS A 196 2.05 4.81 2.05
C HIS A 196 2.45 4.74 0.57
N LEU A 197 1.52 4.36 -0.31
CA LEU A 197 1.81 4.17 -1.74
C LEU A 197 0.58 4.39 -2.63
N VAL A 198 0.79 5.06 -3.75
CA VAL A 198 -0.16 5.19 -4.88
C VAL A 198 0.44 4.55 -6.13
N SER A 199 -0.20 3.50 -6.66
CA SER A 199 0.26 2.74 -7.84
C SER A 199 -0.49 3.13 -9.13
N CYS A 200 -0.37 4.40 -9.53
CA CYS A 200 -1.03 4.96 -10.72
C CYS A 200 -0.10 5.32 -11.88
N GLY A 201 1.16 5.66 -11.61
CA GLY A 201 2.09 6.23 -12.59
C GLY A 201 1.67 7.61 -13.11
N ASP A 202 0.84 8.32 -12.33
CA ASP A 202 0.28 9.62 -12.67
C ASP A 202 0.92 10.70 -11.78
N PRO A 203 1.68 11.65 -12.37
CA PRO A 203 2.37 12.71 -11.64
C PRO A 203 1.48 13.58 -10.74
N ASP A 204 0.19 13.72 -11.06
CA ASP A 204 -0.71 14.58 -10.29
C ASP A 204 -0.91 14.08 -8.86
N HIS A 205 -0.78 12.77 -8.61
CA HIS A 205 -0.85 12.19 -7.26
C HIS A 205 0.33 12.60 -6.39
N CYS A 206 1.43 13.06 -6.98
CA CYS A 206 2.59 13.54 -6.24
C CYS A 206 2.30 14.88 -5.55
N ARG A 207 1.27 15.62 -5.99
CA ARG A 207 0.76 16.82 -5.30
C ARG A 207 0.13 16.47 -3.94
N ASP A 208 -0.39 15.27 -3.73
CA ASP A 208 -0.95 14.89 -2.43
C ASP A 208 0.18 14.70 -1.41
N ARG A 209 0.35 15.69 -0.54
CA ARG A 209 1.40 15.72 0.48
C ARG A 209 1.24 14.64 1.55
N ARG A 210 0.08 13.99 1.60
CA ARG A 210 -0.11 12.82 2.45
C ARG A 210 0.55 11.58 1.86
N VAL A 211 0.69 11.49 0.54
CA VAL A 211 1.22 10.30 -0.11
C VAL A 211 2.75 10.26 0.02
N LEU A 212 3.27 9.18 0.62
CA LEU A 212 4.70 8.98 0.81
C LEU A 212 5.42 8.65 -0.51
N ALA A 213 4.77 7.87 -1.36
CA ALA A 213 5.33 7.44 -2.64
C ALA A 213 4.28 7.23 -3.73
N VAL A 214 4.68 7.45 -4.98
CA VAL A 214 3.85 7.25 -6.18
C VAL A 214 4.65 6.46 -7.20
N GLU A 215 4.02 5.46 -7.83
CA GLU A 215 4.65 4.60 -8.83
C GLU A 215 3.61 4.13 -9.87
N PRO A 216 4.00 3.62 -11.05
CA PRO A 216 5.36 3.57 -11.58
C PRO A 216 5.70 4.74 -12.52
N PHE A 217 6.94 5.24 -12.44
CA PHE A 217 7.54 6.21 -13.36
C PHE A 217 8.75 5.57 -14.05
N LYS A 218 8.54 4.97 -15.22
CA LYS A 218 9.58 4.22 -15.94
C LYS A 218 10.59 5.08 -16.69
N THR A 219 10.37 6.39 -16.79
CA THR A 219 11.25 7.32 -17.49
C THR A 219 11.62 8.50 -16.60
N SER A 220 12.79 9.10 -16.83
CA SER A 220 13.21 10.29 -16.08
C SER A 220 12.20 11.41 -16.21
N ALA A 221 11.64 11.63 -17.41
CA ALA A 221 10.71 12.73 -17.68
C ALA A 221 9.43 12.62 -16.83
N LEU A 222 8.78 11.45 -16.82
CA LEU A 222 7.57 11.25 -15.99
C LEU A 222 7.88 11.36 -14.49
N TYR A 223 9.06 10.93 -14.07
CA TYR A 223 9.51 11.12 -12.69
C TYR A 223 9.76 12.60 -12.38
N ASP A 224 10.39 13.35 -13.30
CA ASP A 224 10.62 14.79 -13.19
C ASP A 224 9.28 15.52 -12.99
N ASP A 225 8.25 15.19 -13.79
CA ASP A 225 6.89 15.74 -13.66
C ASP A 225 6.30 15.52 -12.25
N CYS A 226 6.46 14.30 -11.71
CA CYS A 226 5.98 13.97 -10.36
C CYS A 226 6.73 14.74 -9.26
N VAL A 227 8.06 14.87 -9.38
CA VAL A 227 8.87 15.62 -8.41
C VAL A 227 8.49 17.10 -8.42
N GLU A 228 8.30 17.70 -9.60
CA GLU A 228 7.87 19.10 -9.71
C GLU A 228 6.46 19.29 -9.14
N ALA A 229 5.51 18.40 -9.46
CA ALA A 229 4.16 18.45 -8.88
C ALA A 229 4.18 18.37 -7.34
N ALA A 230 5.04 17.52 -6.77
CA ALA A 230 5.24 17.47 -5.33
C ALA A 230 5.80 18.78 -4.78
N ARG A 231 6.84 19.35 -5.41
CA ARG A 231 7.48 20.60 -4.97
C ARG A 231 6.53 21.79 -5.04
N GLU A 232 5.77 21.93 -6.12
CA GLU A 232 4.75 22.98 -6.29
C GLU A 232 3.72 22.93 -5.16
N SER A 233 3.20 21.74 -4.83
CA SER A 233 2.23 21.55 -3.75
C SER A 233 2.80 21.95 -2.38
N GLU A 234 4.08 21.65 -2.10
CA GLU A 234 4.75 22.09 -0.86
C GLU A 234 4.88 23.62 -0.79
N GLU A 235 5.16 24.29 -1.92
CA GLU A 235 5.26 25.75 -2.02
C GLU A 235 3.89 26.45 -1.96
N GLU A 236 2.83 25.78 -2.41
CA GLU A 236 1.44 26.23 -2.32
C GLU A 236 0.92 26.13 -0.88
N GLU A 237 1.18 25.04 -0.15
CA GLU A 237 0.78 24.94 1.27
C GLU A 237 1.50 25.95 2.16
N ALA A 238 2.78 26.23 1.90
CA ALA A 238 3.50 27.29 2.60
C ALA A 238 2.80 28.67 2.45
N LYS A 239 1.80 28.77 1.56
CA LYS A 239 0.98 29.96 1.30
C LYS A 239 -0.49 29.80 1.72
N ASP A 240 -1.02 28.62 2.08
CA ASP A 240 -2.44 28.40 2.43
C ASP A 240 -2.71 27.13 3.30
N GLU A 241 -3.03 27.28 4.59
CA GLU A 241 -3.15 26.18 5.60
C GLU A 241 -4.56 25.51 5.70
N GLY A 242 -5.39 25.52 4.64
CA GLY A 242 -6.85 25.58 4.84
C GLY A 242 -7.77 24.36 4.69
N LEU A 243 -7.36 23.17 4.19
CA LEU A 243 -8.37 22.22 3.65
C LEU A 243 -8.41 20.79 4.20
N VAL A 244 -7.51 20.40 5.11
CA VAL A 244 -7.57 19.08 5.77
C VAL A 244 -7.12 19.20 7.23
N GLY A 245 -7.62 18.32 8.12
CA GLY A 245 -7.21 18.35 9.53
C GLY A 245 -7.91 19.41 10.37
N PHE A 246 -9.19 19.68 10.10
CA PHE A 246 -10.03 20.56 10.90
C PHE A 246 -11.26 19.81 11.44
N CYS A 247 -11.84 20.32 12.53
CA CYS A 247 -13.12 19.84 13.04
C CYS A 247 -14.27 20.55 12.33
N CYS A 248 -15.22 19.84 11.76
CA CYS A 248 -16.45 20.47 11.27
C CYS A 248 -17.53 20.36 12.34
N LEU A 249 -18.04 21.49 12.85
CA LEU A 249 -19.09 21.50 13.87
C LEU A 249 -20.50 21.31 13.27
N TRP A 250 -20.67 21.61 11.98
CA TRP A 250 -21.96 21.55 11.31
C TRP A 250 -21.83 21.48 9.78
N GLY A 251 -22.40 20.43 9.16
CA GLY A 251 -22.38 20.13 7.72
C GLY A 251 -22.90 18.71 7.49
N THR A 252 -23.30 18.35 6.26
CA THR A 252 -23.66 16.95 5.93
C THR A 252 -22.42 16.07 5.73
N ASP A 253 -21.30 16.72 5.42
CA ASP A 253 -19.98 16.14 5.21
C ASP A 253 -18.90 17.24 5.35
N CYS A 254 -17.65 16.88 5.04
CA CYS A 254 -16.51 17.77 5.19
C CYS A 254 -16.40 18.86 4.12
N PHE A 255 -17.05 18.67 2.98
CA PHE A 255 -17.03 19.61 1.86
C PHE A 255 -18.14 20.67 1.96
N SER A 256 -19.21 20.33 2.67
CA SER A 256 -20.35 21.20 2.97
C SER A 256 -20.20 21.99 4.28
N CYS A 257 -19.04 21.89 4.96
CA CYS A 257 -18.79 22.57 6.22
C CYS A 257 -18.60 24.09 6.03
N PRO A 258 -19.52 24.96 6.51
CA PRO A 258 -19.37 26.41 6.38
C PRO A 258 -18.16 26.92 7.15
N ALA A 259 -17.47 27.95 6.65
CA ALA A 259 -16.28 28.51 7.30
C ALA A 259 -16.52 28.92 8.77
N GLY A 260 -17.71 29.44 9.10
CA GLY A 260 -18.10 29.78 10.47
C GLY A 260 -18.28 28.58 11.42
N ASN A 261 -18.27 27.35 10.90
CA ASN A 261 -18.35 26.10 11.66
C ASN A 261 -17.04 25.31 11.65
N ARG A 262 -15.94 25.95 11.24
CA ARG A 262 -14.57 25.43 11.32
C ARG A 262 -13.86 26.15 12.46
N PRO A 263 -13.84 25.56 13.68
CA PRO A 263 -13.14 26.15 14.79
C PRO A 263 -11.64 26.13 14.50
N SER A 264 -10.96 27.22 14.83
CA SER A 264 -9.53 27.38 14.59
C SER A 264 -8.70 26.31 15.32
N ASN A 265 -7.52 25.97 14.77
CA ASN A 265 -6.65 24.88 15.24
C ASN A 265 -6.09 25.11 16.66
N ASP A 266 -6.18 26.32 17.20
CA ASP A 266 -5.82 26.67 18.58
C ASP A 266 -6.95 26.40 19.60
N THR A 267 -8.18 26.21 19.14
CA THR A 267 -9.35 25.98 19.99
C THR A 267 -9.45 24.53 20.44
N TYR A 268 -10.22 24.27 21.52
CA TYR A 268 -10.45 22.92 22.03
C TYR A 268 -10.94 21.95 20.93
N CYS A 269 -11.85 22.41 20.06
CA CYS A 269 -12.45 21.60 19.00
C CYS A 269 -11.57 21.47 17.75
N GLY A 270 -10.82 22.52 17.38
CA GLY A 270 -9.96 22.50 16.19
C GLY A 270 -8.60 21.82 16.40
N LYS A 271 -8.18 21.62 17.65
CA LYS A 271 -6.79 21.22 17.98
C LYS A 271 -6.46 19.76 17.67
N ASN A 272 -7.40 18.82 17.76
CA ASN A 272 -7.15 17.42 17.40
C ASN A 272 -8.45 16.61 17.12
N PRO A 273 -8.34 15.42 16.49
CA PRO A 273 -9.47 14.57 16.13
C PRO A 273 -10.30 14.11 17.34
N ASP A 274 -9.64 13.73 18.43
CA ASP A 274 -10.28 13.12 19.61
C ASP A 274 -11.23 14.09 20.33
N ARG A 275 -10.98 15.39 20.22
CA ARG A 275 -11.80 16.44 20.81
C ARG A 275 -12.95 16.88 19.93
N CYS A 276 -12.86 16.63 18.63
CA CYS A 276 -13.90 17.06 17.71
C CYS A 276 -15.23 16.35 17.98
N SER A 277 -15.18 15.06 18.31
CA SER A 277 -16.38 14.25 18.62
C SER A 277 -17.15 14.72 19.86
N SER A 278 -16.52 15.48 20.76
CA SER A 278 -17.16 16.04 21.95
C SER A 278 -17.70 17.46 21.75
N CYS A 279 -17.47 18.08 20.59
CA CYS A 279 -17.82 19.47 20.32
C CYS A 279 -19.22 19.68 19.73
N GLY A 280 -19.99 18.61 19.55
CA GLY A 280 -21.39 18.65 19.14
C GLY A 280 -21.84 17.31 18.57
N GLU A 281 -23.15 17.03 18.63
CA GLU A 281 -23.72 15.76 18.12
C GLU A 281 -23.48 15.53 16.62
N ARG A 282 -23.18 16.60 15.88
CA ARG A 282 -22.86 16.57 14.44
C ARG A 282 -21.40 16.91 14.14
N ALA A 283 -20.59 17.07 15.19
CA ALA A 283 -19.20 17.41 15.03
C ALA A 283 -18.43 16.21 14.47
N LYS A 284 -17.70 16.42 13.38
CA LYS A 284 -16.92 15.37 12.71
C LYS A 284 -15.54 15.90 12.39
N TRP A 285 -14.52 15.13 12.75
CA TRP A 285 -13.17 15.46 12.32
C TRP A 285 -13.07 15.23 10.82
N CYS A 286 -12.70 16.27 10.10
CA CYS A 286 -12.65 16.22 8.67
C CYS A 286 -11.30 15.70 8.18
N GLN A 287 -11.33 14.41 7.90
CA GLN A 287 -10.45 13.73 6.96
C GLN A 287 -11.31 13.35 5.76
N PRO A 288 -10.85 13.54 4.52
CA PRO A 288 -11.55 12.99 3.38
C PRO A 288 -11.72 11.48 3.61
N PRO A 289 -12.92 10.89 3.37
CA PRO A 289 -12.99 9.44 3.20
C PRO A 289 -12.03 9.05 2.06
N PRO A 290 -11.41 7.86 2.09
CA PRO A 290 -10.59 7.41 0.98
C PRO A 290 -11.49 7.29 -0.25
N GLU A 291 -11.39 8.26 -1.16
CA GLU A 291 -11.98 8.14 -2.49
C GLU A 291 -11.31 6.97 -3.23
N PRO A 292 -12.02 6.25 -4.11
CA PRO A 292 -11.38 5.30 -5.01
C PRO A 292 -10.23 6.00 -5.72
N LEU A 293 -9.05 5.38 -5.70
CA LEU A 293 -7.87 5.93 -6.35
C LEU A 293 -8.17 6.11 -7.84
N LYS A 294 -8.16 7.36 -8.31
CA LYS A 294 -8.33 7.70 -9.74
C LYS A 294 -6.96 7.74 -10.39
N CYS A 295 -6.65 6.81 -11.29
CA CYS A 295 -5.40 6.80 -12.05
C CYS A 295 -5.74 7.14 -13.51
N GLY A 296 -5.63 8.41 -13.91
CA GLY A 296 -6.26 8.90 -15.15
C GLY A 296 -7.77 8.64 -15.15
N ASP A 297 -8.30 8.00 -16.21
CA ASP A 297 -9.71 7.59 -16.29
C ASP A 297 -10.05 6.33 -15.47
N ARG A 298 -9.04 5.63 -14.92
CA ARG A 298 -9.21 4.34 -14.22
C ARG A 298 -9.62 4.57 -12.78
N ARG A 299 -10.45 3.67 -12.25
CA ARG A 299 -10.91 3.68 -10.86
C ARG A 299 -10.49 2.38 -10.19
N ILE A 300 -9.46 2.43 -9.36
CA ILE A 300 -8.87 1.22 -8.75
C ILE A 300 -9.37 1.06 -7.31
N MET A 301 -9.74 -0.18 -6.95
CA MET A 301 -10.19 -0.53 -5.60
C MET A 301 -9.49 -1.79 -5.09
N THR A 302 -9.20 -1.81 -3.79
CA THR A 302 -8.85 -3.05 -3.07
C THR A 302 -10.15 -3.78 -2.70
N LEU A 303 -10.34 -4.98 -3.23
CA LEU A 303 -11.53 -5.80 -3.02
C LEU A 303 -11.13 -7.22 -2.60
N TYR A 304 -12.11 -8.01 -2.16
CA TYR A 304 -11.87 -9.32 -1.53
C TYR A 304 -12.71 -10.42 -2.18
N HIS A 305 -12.13 -11.60 -2.35
CA HIS A 305 -12.81 -12.77 -2.89
C HIS A 305 -12.51 -13.99 -2.02
N GLN A 306 -13.51 -14.80 -1.70
CA GLN A 306 -13.32 -16.01 -0.90
C GLN A 306 -13.60 -17.27 -1.71
N THR A 307 -12.71 -18.26 -1.55
CA THR A 307 -12.79 -19.57 -2.20
C THR A 307 -12.09 -20.64 -1.33
N SER A 308 -11.86 -21.86 -1.84
CA SER A 308 -11.14 -22.92 -1.12
C SER A 308 -9.63 -22.77 -1.29
N ASN A 309 -8.85 -23.35 -0.39
CA ASN A 309 -7.38 -23.30 -0.46
C ASN A 309 -6.81 -23.75 -1.82
N PRO A 310 -7.21 -24.91 -2.39
CA PRO A 310 -6.70 -25.34 -3.70
C PRO A 310 -7.11 -24.41 -4.84
N ILE A 311 -8.31 -23.81 -4.78
CA ILE A 311 -8.75 -22.86 -5.81
C ILE A 311 -7.99 -21.54 -5.67
N CYS A 312 -7.66 -21.11 -4.46
CA CYS A 312 -6.75 -19.97 -4.28
C CYS A 312 -5.38 -20.22 -4.90
N ASP A 313 -4.79 -21.41 -4.74
CA ASP A 313 -3.52 -21.74 -5.40
C ASP A 313 -3.65 -21.64 -6.92
N ILE A 314 -4.76 -22.15 -7.47
CA ILE A 314 -5.06 -22.05 -8.90
C ILE A 314 -5.27 -20.59 -9.31
N ILE A 315 -5.98 -19.77 -8.53
CA ILE A 315 -6.25 -18.36 -8.86
C ILE A 315 -5.00 -17.49 -8.67
N ILE A 316 -4.04 -17.87 -7.84
CA ILE A 316 -2.76 -17.14 -7.70
C ILE A 316 -1.78 -17.57 -8.80
N GLY A 317 -1.70 -18.87 -9.08
CA GLY A 317 -0.84 -19.42 -10.14
C GLY A 317 -1.40 -19.22 -11.55
N SER A 318 -2.70 -19.00 -11.65
CA SER A 318 -3.44 -18.52 -12.81
C SER A 318 -4.20 -17.25 -12.33
N ASN A 319 -5.41 -16.91 -12.75
CA ASN A 319 -6.15 -15.71 -12.29
C ASN A 319 -7.61 -16.11 -12.26
N PHE A 320 -8.45 -15.17 -11.88
CA PHE A 320 -9.89 -15.30 -11.99
C PHE A 320 -10.30 -15.65 -13.42
N LYS A 321 -11.17 -16.66 -13.50
CA LYS A 321 -11.97 -16.94 -14.69
C LYS A 321 -13.32 -16.28 -14.53
N VAL A 322 -13.85 -15.70 -15.59
CA VAL A 322 -15.20 -15.14 -15.58
C VAL A 322 -16.20 -16.26 -15.34
N GLY A 323 -17.01 -16.13 -14.29
CA GLY A 323 -18.03 -17.11 -13.93
C GLY A 323 -19.19 -17.11 -14.93
N GLN A 324 -20.02 -18.16 -14.89
CA GLN A 324 -21.19 -18.28 -15.77
C GLN A 324 -22.51 -17.82 -15.11
N VAL A 325 -22.54 -17.73 -13.78
CA VAL A 325 -23.73 -17.41 -12.98
C VAL A 325 -23.40 -16.41 -11.87
N GLY A 326 -24.40 -15.63 -11.47
CA GLY A 326 -24.28 -14.69 -10.35
C GLY A 326 -25.48 -13.75 -10.25
N TRP A 327 -25.48 -12.86 -9.24
CA TRP A 327 -26.54 -11.86 -9.04
C TRP A 327 -26.70 -10.92 -10.24
N CYS A 328 -25.56 -10.54 -10.82
CA CYS A 328 -25.44 -9.65 -11.96
C CYS A 328 -24.95 -10.41 -13.22
N GLY A 329 -25.36 -11.68 -13.36
CA GLY A 329 -24.95 -12.56 -14.46
C GLY A 329 -23.59 -13.22 -14.27
N GLY A 330 -23.07 -13.83 -15.33
CA GLY A 330 -21.72 -14.41 -15.32
C GLY A 330 -20.64 -13.34 -15.20
N GLY A 331 -19.86 -13.37 -14.12
CA GLY A 331 -18.87 -12.34 -13.77
C GLY A 331 -17.85 -12.84 -12.74
N ILE A 332 -16.93 -11.95 -12.36
CA ILE A 332 -16.01 -12.16 -11.23
C ILE A 332 -16.45 -11.20 -10.11
N TYR A 333 -16.76 -11.76 -8.95
CA TYR A 333 -17.42 -11.04 -7.86
C TYR A 333 -16.44 -10.79 -6.71
N PHE A 334 -16.49 -9.58 -6.16
CA PHE A 334 -15.70 -9.18 -5.01
C PHE A 334 -16.53 -8.43 -3.97
N ALA A 335 -16.18 -8.64 -2.72
CA ALA A 335 -16.68 -7.88 -1.58
C ALA A 335 -15.75 -6.70 -1.27
N VAL A 336 -16.30 -5.64 -0.66
CA VAL A 336 -15.51 -4.46 -0.25
C VAL A 336 -14.66 -4.68 1.01
N SER A 337 -14.86 -5.78 1.73
CA SER A 337 -14.03 -6.17 2.88
C SER A 337 -13.90 -7.68 2.97
N ALA A 338 -12.82 -8.14 3.61
CA ALA A 338 -12.60 -9.56 3.86
C ALA A 338 -13.70 -10.18 4.73
N GLN A 339 -14.24 -9.42 5.70
CA GLN A 339 -15.35 -9.86 6.56
C GLN A 339 -16.64 -10.05 5.76
N ALA A 340 -16.91 -9.17 4.79
CA ALA A 340 -18.11 -9.25 3.97
C ALA A 340 -18.13 -10.49 3.08
N THR A 341 -16.99 -11.11 2.73
CA THR A 341 -17.00 -12.34 1.93
C THR A 341 -17.72 -13.50 2.64
N ASN A 342 -17.71 -13.53 3.98
CA ASN A 342 -18.31 -14.63 4.74
C ASN A 342 -19.83 -14.74 4.55
N ASN A 343 -20.52 -13.60 4.54
CA ASN A 343 -21.97 -13.54 4.35
C ASN A 343 -22.36 -13.80 2.89
N LYS A 344 -21.40 -13.79 1.97
CA LYS A 344 -21.64 -13.89 0.52
C LYS A 344 -21.38 -15.29 -0.03
N CYS A 345 -20.57 -16.10 0.65
CA CYS A 345 -20.26 -17.48 0.26
C CYS A 345 -21.20 -18.53 0.90
N ILE A 346 -22.52 -18.32 0.94
CA ILE A 346 -23.47 -19.19 1.70
C ILE A 346 -24.04 -20.37 0.89
N GLY A 347 -23.91 -20.37 -0.44
CA GLY A 347 -24.46 -21.43 -1.30
C GLY A 347 -23.80 -22.82 -1.12
N PRO A 348 -24.49 -23.93 -1.47
CA PRO A 348 -24.00 -25.30 -1.27
C PRO A 348 -22.77 -25.69 -2.11
N GLN A 349 -22.39 -24.90 -3.11
CA GLN A 349 -21.14 -25.03 -3.89
C GLN A 349 -20.10 -23.96 -3.53
N SER A 350 -20.36 -23.15 -2.50
CA SER A 350 -19.47 -22.06 -2.11
C SER A 350 -18.26 -22.65 -1.43
N ASN A 351 -17.14 -22.59 -2.13
CA ASN A 351 -15.86 -22.92 -1.58
C ASN A 351 -15.50 -21.87 -0.52
N LYS A 352 -15.33 -22.30 0.73
CA LYS A 352 -14.85 -21.45 1.83
C LYS A 352 -13.46 -21.91 2.24
N GLY A 353 -12.70 -21.01 2.84
CA GLY A 353 -11.36 -21.31 3.33
C GLY A 353 -10.43 -20.13 3.13
N CYS A 354 -9.94 -19.93 1.91
CA CYS A 354 -8.98 -18.87 1.60
C CYS A 354 -9.69 -17.59 1.11
N ILE A 355 -9.23 -16.44 1.61
CA ILE A 355 -9.63 -15.11 1.16
C ILE A 355 -8.46 -14.51 0.36
N LEU A 356 -8.76 -14.01 -0.83
CA LEU A 356 -7.87 -13.22 -1.67
C LEU A 356 -8.19 -11.74 -1.49
N GLN A 357 -7.15 -10.91 -1.35
CA GLN A 357 -7.23 -9.47 -1.53
C GLN A 357 -6.72 -9.13 -2.94
N VAL A 358 -7.45 -8.27 -3.64
CA VAL A 358 -7.31 -8.06 -5.08
C VAL A 358 -7.40 -6.58 -5.40
N LYS A 359 -6.40 -6.02 -6.09
CA LYS A 359 -6.50 -4.68 -6.68
C LYS A 359 -7.23 -4.81 -8.02
N VAL A 360 -8.39 -4.17 -8.12
CA VAL A 360 -9.30 -4.28 -9.27
C VAL A 360 -9.54 -2.90 -9.86
N ASP A 361 -9.33 -2.76 -11.16
CA ASP A 361 -9.81 -1.62 -11.93
C ASP A 361 -11.32 -1.76 -12.18
N VAL A 362 -12.11 -1.12 -11.33
CA VAL A 362 -13.57 -1.11 -11.46
C VAL A 362 -14.06 -0.12 -12.51
N GLY A 363 -13.18 0.78 -13.00
CA GLY A 363 -13.50 1.75 -14.05
C GLY A 363 -14.82 2.48 -13.83
N ARG A 364 -15.59 2.66 -14.91
CA ARG A 364 -16.93 3.24 -14.83
C ARG A 364 -17.93 2.21 -14.32
N THR A 365 -18.37 2.35 -13.08
CA THR A 365 -19.31 1.41 -12.44
C THR A 365 -20.77 1.83 -12.64
N THR A 366 -21.64 0.91 -13.05
CA THR A 366 -23.10 1.10 -12.94
C THR A 366 -23.60 0.56 -11.60
N LEU A 367 -24.43 1.35 -10.91
CA LEU A 367 -25.13 0.91 -9.70
C LEU A 367 -26.40 0.13 -10.08
N LYS A 368 -26.66 -0.98 -9.40
CA LYS A 368 -27.87 -1.80 -9.55
C LYS A 368 -28.56 -2.00 -8.20
N GLY A 369 -29.87 -2.24 -8.25
CA GLY A 369 -30.66 -2.57 -7.06
C GLY A 369 -30.30 -3.94 -6.49
N LYS A 370 -30.84 -4.24 -5.30
CA LYS A 370 -30.52 -5.41 -4.48
C LYS A 370 -30.57 -6.77 -5.20
N ASP A 371 -31.54 -6.96 -6.10
CA ASP A 371 -31.74 -8.23 -6.79
C ASP A 371 -30.94 -8.33 -8.10
N CYS A 372 -30.28 -7.23 -8.50
CA CYS A 372 -29.62 -7.03 -9.79
C CYS A 372 -30.41 -7.67 -10.95
N ASN A 373 -29.74 -8.22 -11.97
CA ASN A 373 -30.38 -9.05 -12.99
C ASN A 373 -29.49 -10.26 -13.27
N ARG A 374 -29.93 -11.45 -12.84
CA ARG A 374 -29.17 -12.70 -12.94
C ARG A 374 -28.96 -13.18 -14.38
N SER A 375 -29.78 -12.70 -15.32
CA SER A 375 -29.68 -12.99 -16.75
C SER A 375 -28.86 -11.93 -17.51
N MET A 376 -28.31 -10.93 -16.80
CA MET A 376 -27.48 -9.91 -17.43
C MET A 376 -26.22 -10.52 -18.05
N LEU A 377 -25.82 -10.01 -19.21
CA LEU A 377 -24.59 -10.43 -19.87
C LEU A 377 -23.53 -9.35 -19.70
N GLY A 378 -22.32 -9.74 -19.31
CA GLY A 378 -21.21 -8.79 -19.14
C GLY A 378 -20.94 -7.96 -20.39
N LYS A 379 -21.08 -8.56 -21.59
CA LYS A 379 -20.93 -7.83 -22.86
C LYS A 379 -21.89 -6.65 -23.02
N ASP A 380 -23.09 -6.71 -22.43
CA ASP A 380 -24.09 -5.65 -22.53
C ASP A 380 -23.74 -4.50 -21.56
N VAL A 381 -23.15 -4.82 -20.40
CA VAL A 381 -22.57 -3.84 -19.47
C VAL A 381 -21.45 -3.06 -20.15
N LEU A 382 -20.54 -3.78 -20.82
CA LEU A 382 -19.42 -3.19 -21.56
C LEU A 382 -19.91 -2.35 -22.75
N ALA A 383 -20.89 -2.83 -23.51
CA ALA A 383 -21.49 -2.09 -24.63
C ALA A 383 -22.22 -0.82 -24.19
N ALA A 384 -22.76 -0.80 -22.97
CA ALA A 384 -23.34 0.39 -22.35
C ALA A 384 -22.28 1.37 -21.81
N GLY A 385 -21.00 1.08 -21.98
CA GLY A 385 -19.89 1.94 -21.59
C GLY A 385 -19.52 1.86 -20.11
N TYR A 386 -19.91 0.79 -19.41
CA TYR A 386 -19.52 0.52 -18.02
C TYR A 386 -18.51 -0.62 -17.95
N ASP A 387 -17.56 -0.54 -17.03
CA ASP A 387 -16.52 -1.55 -16.82
C ASP A 387 -16.86 -2.53 -15.70
N SER A 388 -17.79 -2.16 -14.83
CA SER A 388 -18.22 -2.97 -13.69
C SER A 388 -19.65 -2.67 -13.27
N VAL A 389 -20.20 -3.57 -12.47
CA VAL A 389 -21.48 -3.40 -11.79
C VAL A 389 -21.24 -3.40 -10.29
N SER A 390 -21.93 -2.53 -9.56
CA SER A 390 -21.97 -2.57 -8.10
C SER A 390 -23.40 -2.65 -7.59
N PHE A 391 -23.62 -3.52 -6.62
CA PHE A 391 -24.94 -3.83 -6.04
C PHE A 391 -24.80 -4.25 -4.57
N ASP A 392 -25.85 -4.07 -3.79
CA ASP A 392 -25.90 -4.50 -2.37
C ASP A 392 -27.14 -5.37 -2.17
N PRO A 393 -26.99 -6.70 -2.02
CA PRO A 393 -28.11 -7.62 -1.81
C PRO A 393 -28.62 -7.62 -0.36
N SER A 394 -28.31 -6.58 0.43
CA SER A 394 -28.63 -6.41 1.86
C SER A 394 -27.68 -7.13 2.83
N ASP A 395 -26.50 -7.52 2.37
CA ASP A 395 -25.41 -8.07 3.19
C ASP A 395 -24.05 -7.37 2.95
N GLY A 396 -24.09 -6.22 2.26
CA GLY A 396 -22.98 -5.32 2.02
C GLY A 396 -22.64 -5.18 0.53
N GLN A 397 -22.04 -4.04 0.18
CA GLN A 397 -21.69 -3.72 -1.21
C GLN A 397 -20.78 -4.78 -1.88
N GLU A 398 -21.12 -5.15 -3.11
CA GLU A 398 -20.33 -5.99 -4.02
C GLU A 398 -19.97 -5.25 -5.32
N TYR A 399 -18.93 -5.76 -5.98
CA TYR A 399 -18.53 -5.38 -7.33
C TYR A 399 -18.40 -6.63 -8.20
N ALA A 400 -18.95 -6.56 -9.42
CA ALA A 400 -18.77 -7.56 -10.46
C ALA A 400 -18.01 -6.95 -11.64
N ILE A 401 -16.92 -7.59 -12.05
CA ILE A 401 -16.19 -7.30 -13.30
C ILE A 401 -16.42 -8.41 -14.32
N TYR A 402 -16.23 -8.09 -15.59
CA TYR A 402 -16.52 -8.99 -16.71
C TYR A 402 -15.29 -9.33 -17.57
N ARG A 403 -14.12 -8.81 -17.20
CA ARG A 403 -12.82 -9.15 -17.81
C ARG A 403 -11.81 -9.38 -16.70
N ASN A 404 -11.08 -10.49 -16.76
CA ASN A 404 -10.02 -10.78 -15.78
C ASN A 404 -8.80 -9.83 -15.91
N SER A 405 -8.64 -9.15 -17.06
CA SER A 405 -7.62 -8.11 -17.24
C SER A 405 -7.82 -6.88 -16.36
N GLN A 406 -8.99 -6.73 -15.71
CA GLN A 406 -9.24 -5.70 -14.70
C GLN A 406 -8.66 -6.07 -13.32
N VAL A 407 -8.17 -7.30 -13.14
CA VAL A 407 -7.42 -7.69 -11.95
C VAL A 407 -5.96 -7.29 -12.15
N LEU A 408 -5.50 -6.32 -11.37
CA LEU A 408 -4.18 -5.72 -11.51
C LEU A 408 -3.14 -6.44 -10.65
N SER A 409 -3.54 -6.85 -9.45
CA SER A 409 -2.74 -7.70 -8.58
C SER A 409 -3.65 -8.46 -7.62
N MET A 410 -3.18 -9.60 -7.13
CA MET A 410 -3.90 -10.38 -6.12
C MET A 410 -2.95 -11.16 -5.23
N ARG A 411 -3.40 -11.41 -4.00
CA ARG A 411 -2.66 -12.20 -3.01
C ARG A 411 -3.59 -12.88 -2.02
N ARG A 412 -3.08 -13.90 -1.33
CA ARG A 412 -3.74 -14.49 -0.16
C ARG A 412 -3.79 -13.47 0.97
N TYR A 413 -5.01 -13.14 1.41
CA TYR A 413 -5.26 -12.23 2.52
C TYR A 413 -5.43 -12.94 3.86
N GLY A 414 -5.98 -14.17 3.86
CA GLY A 414 -6.26 -14.88 5.11
C GLY A 414 -7.10 -16.13 4.92
N TRP A 415 -7.52 -16.71 6.04
CA TRP A 415 -8.34 -17.92 6.07
C TRP A 415 -9.55 -17.71 6.96
N TRP A 416 -10.68 -18.31 6.60
CA TRP A 416 -11.88 -18.34 7.43
C TRP A 416 -11.86 -19.60 8.29
N LEU A 417 -11.89 -19.42 9.62
CA LEU A 417 -12.00 -20.52 10.59
C LEU A 417 -13.46 -20.71 11.03
N PRO A 418 -13.84 -21.91 11.55
CA PRO A 418 -15.22 -22.26 11.89
C PRO A 418 -15.92 -21.38 12.95
N ASP A 419 -15.20 -20.50 13.63
CA ASP A 419 -15.67 -19.63 14.72
C ASP A 419 -16.10 -18.22 14.24
N ALA A 420 -16.26 -18.03 12.92
CA ALA A 420 -16.73 -16.80 12.29
C ALA A 420 -15.82 -15.56 12.46
N GLN A 421 -14.57 -15.73 12.91
CA GLN A 421 -13.56 -14.67 12.89
C GLN A 421 -12.82 -14.66 11.55
N VAL A 422 -12.68 -13.47 10.94
CA VAL A 422 -11.64 -13.26 9.92
C VAL A 422 -10.35 -13.08 10.69
N HIS A 423 -9.59 -14.16 10.82
CA HIS A 423 -8.17 -14.00 11.01
C HIS A 423 -7.66 -13.44 9.67
N GLY A 424 -7.17 -12.21 9.68
CA GLY A 424 -6.22 -11.79 8.65
C GLY A 424 -5.13 -12.87 8.58
N ALA A 425 -4.37 -12.94 7.48
CA ALA A 425 -3.14 -13.70 7.48
C ALA A 425 -2.11 -13.08 8.45
N TYR A 426 -2.48 -12.84 9.72
CA TYR A 426 -1.59 -13.15 10.81
C TYR A 426 -1.31 -14.64 10.69
N TRP A 427 -0.22 -14.92 9.98
CA TRP A 427 0.52 -16.16 9.99
C TRP A 427 0.20 -16.91 11.27
N ALA A 428 -0.54 -18.01 11.14
CA ALA A 428 -0.56 -19.01 12.17
C ALA A 428 0.87 -19.56 12.25
N VAL A 429 1.72 -18.87 13.00
CA VAL A 429 3.01 -19.40 13.44
C VAL A 429 2.62 -20.56 14.35
N PRO A 430 2.88 -21.82 13.98
CA PRO A 430 2.58 -22.93 14.86
C PRO A 430 3.29 -22.70 16.20
N GLY A 431 2.53 -22.59 17.29
CA GLY A 431 3.07 -22.37 18.64
C GLY A 431 2.89 -20.99 19.26
N ARG A 432 1.97 -20.15 18.77
CA ARG A 432 1.32 -19.11 19.58
C ARG A 432 -0.15 -19.41 19.77
#